data_AF-A0A7C1JQV7-F1
#
_entry.id   AF-A0A7C1JQV7-F1
#
_cell.length_a   1.000
_cell.length_b   1.000
_cell.length_c   1.000
_cell.angle_alpha   90.00
_cell.angle_beta   90.00
_cell.angle_gamma   90.00
#
_symmetry.space_group_name_H-M   'P 1'
#
loop_
_entity.id
_entity.type
_entity.pdbx_description
1 polymer ?
#
loop_
_entity_poly.entity_id
_entity_poly.type
_entity_poly.pdbx_seq_one_letter_code
_entity_poly.pdbx_strand_id
1 'polypeptide(L)'
;MKFTRRDFLKASILTGATVMVGNGFPILENLADAAKEEFMGPLPDIDVGGLIRPPGALPEKDFRAKCISCGVCVNVCHVMRYDAIAVAGFNPPSPPFNKGGMGGLFSKRGLSGILSFGTPYIKDMRDFPCALCMECPRHCPTGALQKVEKEKVKMGIALIDFNLCFGWNGDVCLSCSKACPMGAKVFDFYHGEWGNQPYINENCVGCGLCVKYCPLGGSAVKIVTKKQYEKIKVPYLNEFKGLLTMSNEERYNVVYGQNLPQIMARGRLVEREYR
;
A
#
# COMPACT_ATOMS: atom_id res chain seq x y z
N MET A 1 31.47 -50.29 6.71
CA MET A 1 30.17 -49.88 7.31
C MET A 1 29.79 -48.52 6.77
N LYS A 2 28.66 -48.41 6.04
CA LYS A 2 28.16 -47.13 5.48
C LYS A 2 27.10 -46.58 6.44
N PHE A 3 27.45 -45.54 7.20
CA PHE A 3 26.52 -44.82 8.08
C PHE A 3 25.51 -44.02 7.24
N THR A 4 24.23 -44.05 7.62
CA THR A 4 23.17 -43.34 6.89
C THR A 4 22.53 -42.25 7.75
N ARG A 5 21.94 -41.25 7.09
CA ARG A 5 21.35 -40.02 7.65
C ARG A 5 20.30 -40.21 8.76
N ARG A 6 19.80 -41.43 8.98
CA ARG A 6 18.85 -41.74 10.07
C ARG A 6 19.52 -41.92 11.42
N ASP A 7 20.81 -42.24 11.46
CA ASP A 7 21.55 -42.46 12.71
C ASP A 7 21.96 -41.15 13.39
N PHE A 8 22.09 -40.06 12.62
CA PHE A 8 22.47 -38.75 13.12
C PHE A 8 21.35 -38.04 13.90
N LEU A 9 20.08 -38.30 13.56
CA LEU A 9 18.91 -37.68 14.21
C LEU A 9 18.57 -38.28 15.59
N LYS A 10 19.06 -39.48 15.90
CA LYS A 10 18.84 -40.12 17.21
C LYS A 10 19.82 -39.65 18.29
N ALA A 11 20.96 -39.07 17.90
CA ALA A 11 22.00 -38.62 18.83
C ALA A 11 21.74 -37.21 19.41
N SER A 12 20.89 -36.39 18.78
CA SER A 12 20.67 -35.00 19.21
C SER A 12 19.53 -34.81 20.20
N ILE A 13 18.74 -35.84 20.50
CA ILE A 13 17.56 -35.76 21.39
C ILE A 13 17.91 -36.08 22.86
N LEU A 14 19.12 -36.60 23.14
CA LEU A 14 19.47 -37.13 24.46
C LEU A 14 20.43 -36.26 25.31
N THR A 15 20.77 -35.04 24.87
CA THR A 15 21.70 -34.16 25.61
C THR A 15 21.15 -32.75 25.85
N GLY A 16 19.87 -32.67 26.26
CA GLY A 16 19.22 -31.40 26.59
C GLY A 16 18.54 -31.39 27.97
N ALA A 17 19.11 -32.05 28.97
CA ALA A 17 18.62 -32.00 30.35
C ALA A 17 19.52 -31.11 31.24
N THR A 18 18.91 -30.03 31.73
CA THR A 18 19.16 -29.29 32.99
C THR A 18 20.55 -28.71 33.30
N VAL A 19 20.61 -27.37 33.44
CA VAL A 19 21.15 -26.69 34.65
C VAL A 19 20.31 -25.44 34.94
N MET A 20 19.60 -25.45 36.08
CA MET A 20 19.05 -24.28 36.76
C MET A 20 20.02 -23.89 37.88
N VAL A 21 20.54 -22.66 37.87
CA VAL A 21 21.16 -21.99 39.04
C VAL A 21 20.79 -20.51 38.95
N GLY A 22 20.28 -19.97 40.05
CA GLY A 22 19.57 -18.70 40.13
C GLY A 22 20.42 -17.44 40.33
N ASN A 23 19.78 -16.28 40.17
CA ASN A 23 19.45 -15.35 41.25
C ASN A 23 18.66 -14.17 40.66
N GLY A 24 17.68 -13.69 41.41
CA GLY A 24 16.60 -12.85 40.92
C GLY A 24 16.98 -11.46 40.39
N PHE A 25 16.17 -11.02 39.43
CA PHE A 25 15.76 -9.63 39.24
C PHE A 25 14.34 -9.67 38.64
N PRO A 26 13.34 -8.95 39.19
CA PRO A 26 12.01 -8.89 38.61
C PRO A 26 12.05 -7.94 37.40
N ILE A 27 12.30 -8.45 36.20
CA ILE A 27 12.19 -7.69 34.93
C ILE A 27 10.96 -8.18 34.13
N LEU A 28 10.00 -8.82 34.78
CA LEU A 28 8.85 -9.47 34.14
C LEU A 28 7.53 -8.70 34.29
N GLU A 29 7.59 -7.40 34.60
CA GLU A 29 6.41 -6.50 34.47
C GLU A 29 6.50 -5.57 33.24
N ASN A 30 7.69 -5.38 32.65
CA ASN A 30 7.86 -4.50 31.48
C ASN A 30 7.81 -5.23 30.12
N LEU A 31 7.45 -6.52 30.09
CA LEU A 31 7.26 -7.27 28.84
C LEU A 31 5.82 -7.17 28.30
N ALA A 32 4.85 -6.75 29.11
CA ALA A 32 3.48 -6.49 28.65
C ALA A 32 3.40 -5.18 27.83
N ASP A 33 4.24 -4.19 28.14
CA ASP A 33 4.29 -2.91 27.42
C ASP A 33 5.16 -2.95 26.16
N ALA A 34 6.09 -3.90 26.06
CA ALA A 34 6.89 -4.14 24.85
C ALA A 34 6.11 -4.89 23.75
N ALA A 35 4.99 -5.52 24.08
CA ALA A 35 4.13 -6.23 23.12
C ALA A 35 3.13 -5.29 22.39
N LYS A 36 3.10 -4.00 22.74
CA LYS A 36 2.34 -2.94 22.05
C LYS A 36 3.17 -2.13 21.06
N GLU A 37 4.36 -2.60 20.67
CA GLU A 37 4.87 -2.29 19.32
C GLU A 37 4.08 -3.11 18.30
N GLU A 38 2.78 -2.86 18.24
CA GLU A 38 1.98 -3.16 17.07
C GLU A 38 2.60 -2.31 15.96
N PHE A 39 3.47 -2.95 15.18
CA PHE A 39 3.89 -2.49 13.87
C PHE A 39 2.59 -2.17 13.13
N MET A 40 2.18 -0.90 13.17
CA MET A 40 1.11 -0.36 12.37
C MET A 40 1.55 -0.56 10.93
N GLY A 41 1.19 -1.72 10.39
CA GLY A 41 1.35 -2.04 8.99
C GLY A 41 0.75 -0.91 8.15
N PRO A 42 1.08 -0.81 6.86
CA PRO A 42 0.57 0.25 6.02
C PRO A 42 -0.97 0.22 5.99
N LEU A 43 -1.58 1.05 6.86
CA LEU A 43 -3.02 1.34 7.03
C LEU A 43 -3.86 0.12 7.49
N PRO A 44 -5.02 0.32 8.15
CA PRO A 44 -5.97 -0.74 8.53
C PRO A 44 -6.24 -1.72 7.38
N ASP A 45 -6.64 -2.94 7.75
CA ASP A 45 -6.83 -4.19 6.99
C ASP A 45 -7.78 -4.11 5.77
N ILE A 46 -7.61 -3.11 4.92
CA ILE A 46 -7.91 -3.27 3.51
C ILE A 46 -6.80 -4.19 2.99
N ASP A 47 -7.12 -5.48 2.82
CA ASP A 47 -6.30 -6.42 2.05
C ASP A 47 -6.06 -5.81 0.66
N VAL A 48 -4.96 -5.08 0.54
CA VAL A 48 -4.44 -4.52 -0.71
C VAL A 48 -3.79 -5.67 -1.50
N GLY A 49 -4.59 -6.70 -1.77
CA GLY A 49 -4.31 -7.81 -2.66
C GLY A 49 -4.60 -7.44 -4.12
N GLY A 50 -3.55 -7.23 -4.90
CA GLY A 50 -3.66 -7.02 -6.34
C GLY A 50 -2.50 -6.20 -6.88
N LEU A 51 -2.02 -6.56 -8.07
CA LEU A 51 -1.03 -5.75 -8.78
C LEU A 51 -1.76 -4.64 -9.55
N ILE A 52 -1.43 -3.38 -9.27
CA ILE A 52 -1.90 -2.27 -10.11
C ILE A 52 -1.14 -2.32 -11.42
N ARG A 53 -1.85 -2.39 -12.54
CA ARG A 53 -1.23 -2.42 -13.87
C ARG A 53 -0.88 -1.01 -14.35
N PRO A 54 0.10 -0.85 -15.26
CA PRO A 54 0.40 0.42 -15.91
C PRO A 54 -0.83 1.01 -16.64
N PRO A 55 -0.83 2.32 -16.94
CA PRO A 55 -1.94 2.95 -17.65
C PRO A 55 -2.17 2.26 -19.00
N GLY A 56 -3.43 2.21 -19.42
CA GLY A 56 -3.82 1.58 -20.68
C GLY A 56 -3.82 0.04 -20.67
N ALA A 57 -3.48 -0.62 -19.57
CA ALA A 57 -3.56 -2.08 -19.50
C ALA A 57 -4.96 -2.60 -19.84
N LEU A 58 -5.01 -3.62 -20.70
CA LEU A 58 -6.22 -4.39 -20.96
C LEU A 58 -6.72 -5.09 -19.69
N PRO A 59 -7.97 -5.60 -19.69
CA PRO A 59 -8.44 -6.48 -18.64
C PRO A 59 -7.47 -7.65 -18.42
N GLU A 60 -7.30 -8.07 -17.17
CA GLU A 60 -6.20 -8.96 -16.74
C GLU A 60 -6.01 -10.20 -17.62
N LYS A 61 -7.10 -10.84 -18.07
CA LYS A 61 -7.05 -12.01 -18.97
C LYS A 61 -6.41 -11.66 -20.32
N ASP A 62 -6.86 -10.60 -20.95
CA ASP A 62 -6.40 -10.18 -22.29
C ASP A 62 -5.02 -9.54 -22.22
N PHE A 63 -4.75 -8.80 -21.14
CA PHE A 63 -3.43 -8.25 -20.85
C PHE A 63 -2.39 -9.36 -20.78
N ARG A 64 -2.66 -10.43 -20.01
CA ARG A 64 -1.74 -11.57 -19.88
C ARG A 64 -1.56 -12.33 -21.20
N ALA A 65 -2.61 -12.44 -22.01
CA ALA A 65 -2.52 -13.08 -23.32
C ALA A 65 -1.64 -12.29 -24.32
N LYS A 66 -1.60 -10.96 -24.21
CA LYS A 66 -0.83 -10.09 -25.11
C LYS A 66 0.53 -9.66 -24.57
N CYS A 67 0.75 -9.71 -23.25
CA CYS A 67 2.01 -9.26 -22.66
C CYS A 67 3.09 -10.32 -22.87
N ILE A 68 4.07 -10.02 -23.71
CA ILE A 68 5.23 -10.88 -23.99
C ILE A 68 6.43 -10.60 -23.05
N SER A 69 6.21 -9.90 -21.94
CA SER A 69 7.24 -9.59 -20.93
C SER A 69 8.50 -8.89 -21.47
N CYS A 70 8.36 -8.10 -22.56
CA CYS A 70 9.49 -7.45 -23.24
C CYS A 70 10.19 -6.32 -22.44
N GLY A 71 9.61 -5.85 -21.34
CA GLY A 71 10.21 -4.80 -20.50
C GLY A 71 10.20 -3.37 -21.07
N VAL A 72 9.71 -3.15 -22.31
CA VAL A 72 9.71 -1.82 -22.95
C VAL A 72 9.04 -0.74 -22.09
N CYS A 73 7.89 -1.07 -21.47
CA CYS A 73 7.17 -0.15 -20.58
C CYS A 73 8.00 0.28 -19.36
N VAL A 74 8.80 -0.64 -18.79
CA VAL A 74 9.70 -0.37 -17.67
C VAL A 74 10.82 0.55 -18.12
N ASN A 75 11.48 0.22 -19.23
CA ASN A 75 12.58 1.01 -19.76
C ASN A 75 12.15 2.46 -20.07
N VAL A 76 11.02 2.63 -20.77
CA VAL A 76 10.47 3.97 -21.07
C VAL A 76 10.15 4.73 -19.78
N CYS A 77 9.54 4.09 -18.79
CA CYS A 77 9.24 4.75 -17.52
C CYS A 77 10.49 5.18 -16.74
N HIS A 78 11.56 4.37 -16.81
CA HIS A 78 12.86 4.68 -16.23
C HIS A 78 13.56 5.83 -16.96
N VAL A 79 13.61 5.81 -18.29
CA VAL A 79 14.20 6.89 -19.11
C VAL A 79 13.49 8.23 -18.88
N MET A 80 12.17 8.20 -18.71
CA MET A 80 11.36 9.37 -18.34
C MET A 80 11.53 9.81 -16.87
N ARG A 81 12.43 9.18 -16.11
CA ARG A 81 12.75 9.48 -14.70
C ARG A 81 11.59 9.34 -13.70
N TYR A 82 10.53 8.63 -14.08
CA TYR A 82 9.42 8.33 -13.16
C TYR A 82 9.64 7.02 -12.41
N ASP A 83 10.21 6.02 -13.10
CA ASP A 83 10.57 4.72 -12.55
C ASP A 83 9.43 4.01 -11.77
N ALA A 84 8.18 4.26 -12.19
CA ALA A 84 6.96 3.79 -11.53
C ALA A 84 6.59 2.33 -11.83
N ILE A 85 7.21 1.70 -12.84
CA ILE A 85 6.84 0.36 -13.31
C ILE A 85 7.96 -0.63 -12.95
N ALA A 86 7.59 -1.80 -12.46
CA ALA A 86 8.51 -2.92 -12.25
C ALA A 86 7.92 -4.23 -12.76
N VAL A 87 8.72 -5.30 -12.81
CA VAL A 87 8.29 -6.61 -13.31
C VAL A 87 8.09 -7.57 -12.15
N ALA A 88 6.88 -8.13 -12.02
CA ALA A 88 6.59 -9.08 -10.96
C ALA A 88 7.45 -10.34 -11.10
N GLY A 89 8.03 -10.80 -9.98
CA GLY A 89 8.88 -11.99 -9.94
C GLY A 89 10.37 -11.77 -10.20
N PHE A 90 10.79 -10.60 -10.69
CA PHE A 90 12.20 -10.28 -10.98
C PHE A 90 12.79 -9.16 -10.12
N ASN A 91 12.01 -8.56 -9.22
CA ASN A 91 12.49 -7.42 -8.44
C ASN A 91 13.19 -7.88 -7.14
N PRO A 92 14.37 -7.32 -6.81
CA PRO A 92 14.92 -7.37 -5.46
C PRO A 92 13.97 -6.64 -4.49
N PRO A 93 14.02 -6.92 -3.17
CA PRO A 93 13.19 -6.24 -2.18
C PRO A 93 13.36 -4.72 -2.31
N SER A 94 12.24 -4.00 -2.37
CA SER A 94 12.24 -2.54 -2.34
C SER A 94 12.84 -2.05 -1.01
N PRO A 95 13.61 -0.94 -1.01
CA PRO A 95 13.94 -0.23 0.22
C PRO A 95 12.66 0.18 0.99
N PRO A 96 12.69 0.29 2.34
CA PRO A 96 13.85 0.12 3.22
C PRO A 96 14.22 -1.36 3.31
N PHE A 97 15.49 -1.61 2.96
CA PHE A 97 16.06 -2.94 2.92
C PHE A 97 15.94 -3.61 4.28
N ASN A 98 15.72 -4.94 4.26
CA ASN A 98 15.89 -5.87 5.36
C ASN A 98 14.66 -6.17 6.25
N LYS A 99 13.73 -6.97 5.72
CA LYS A 99 13.25 -8.16 6.45
C LYS A 99 13.12 -9.35 5.48
N GLY A 100 14.21 -10.09 5.33
CA GLY A 100 14.17 -11.54 5.06
C GLY A 100 13.77 -11.99 3.66
N GLY A 101 14.79 -12.22 2.82
CA GLY A 101 14.81 -13.37 1.92
C GLY A 101 14.49 -13.10 0.45
N MET A 102 14.79 -14.12 -0.35
CA MET A 102 14.35 -14.35 -1.72
C MET A 102 12.80 -14.38 -1.80
N GLY A 103 12.16 -13.26 -1.43
CA GLY A 103 10.76 -13.18 -0.99
C GLY A 103 9.75 -12.98 -2.11
N GLY A 104 10.16 -13.09 -3.37
CA GLY A 104 9.24 -13.09 -4.52
C GLY A 104 8.41 -14.37 -4.62
N LEU A 105 8.86 -15.47 -4.01
CA LEU A 105 8.15 -16.75 -4.04
C LEU A 105 7.34 -17.04 -2.76
N PHE A 106 7.64 -16.34 -1.64
CA PHE A 106 7.04 -16.62 -0.32
C PHE A 106 6.54 -15.38 0.46
N SER A 107 6.52 -14.18 -0.13
CA SER A 107 5.66 -13.11 0.41
C SER A 107 4.22 -13.66 0.48
N LYS A 108 3.44 -13.35 1.52
CA LYS A 108 2.06 -13.83 1.83
C LYS A 108 1.03 -13.84 0.68
N ARG A 109 1.42 -13.45 -0.53
CA ARG A 109 0.75 -13.61 -1.81
C ARG A 109 1.02 -15.02 -2.36
N GLY A 110 0.12 -15.97 -2.08
CA GLY A 110 0.16 -17.33 -2.64
C GLY A 110 0.09 -17.39 -4.18
N LEU A 111 -0.52 -18.43 -4.75
CA LEU A 111 -0.64 -18.78 -6.18
C LEU A 111 -0.74 -17.60 -7.21
N SER A 112 -1.27 -16.43 -6.82
CA SER A 112 -1.25 -15.18 -7.59
C SER A 112 0.16 -14.67 -7.98
N GLY A 113 1.20 -14.96 -7.19
CA GLY A 113 2.58 -14.59 -7.48
C GLY A 113 3.17 -15.33 -8.68
N ILE A 114 2.82 -16.61 -8.85
CA ILE A 114 3.22 -17.43 -10.00
C ILE A 114 2.50 -16.97 -11.27
N LEU A 115 1.21 -16.66 -11.18
CA LEU A 115 0.40 -16.24 -12.33
C LEU A 115 0.80 -14.86 -12.88
N SER A 116 1.41 -14.01 -12.04
CA SER A 116 1.81 -12.65 -12.42
C SER A 116 3.28 -12.53 -12.80
N PHE A 117 4.04 -13.63 -12.75
CA PHE A 117 5.48 -13.62 -13.04
C PHE A 117 5.77 -13.06 -14.43
N GLY A 118 6.80 -12.20 -14.53
CA GLY A 118 7.23 -11.58 -15.80
C GLY A 118 6.35 -10.41 -16.29
N THR A 119 5.24 -10.11 -15.61
CA THR A 119 4.32 -9.04 -16.05
C THR A 119 4.57 -7.72 -15.33
N PRO A 120 4.41 -6.56 -16.01
CA PRO A 120 4.66 -5.26 -15.40
C PRO A 120 3.54 -4.82 -14.44
N TYR A 121 3.90 -4.16 -13.36
CA TYR A 121 3.00 -3.57 -12.37
C TYR A 121 3.57 -2.23 -11.86
N ILE A 122 2.73 -1.41 -11.25
CA ILE A 122 3.14 -0.17 -10.60
C ILE A 122 3.79 -0.49 -9.25
N LYS A 123 4.98 0.06 -9.02
CA LYS A 123 5.73 -0.04 -7.75
C LYS A 123 4.94 0.57 -6.58
N ASP A 124 5.53 0.53 -5.38
CA ASP A 124 4.98 1.27 -4.25
C ASP A 124 4.85 2.75 -4.62
N MET A 125 3.61 3.24 -4.62
CA MET A 125 3.26 4.59 -5.05
C MET A 125 3.64 5.66 -4.03
N ARG A 126 4.09 5.27 -2.83
CA ARG A 126 4.71 6.21 -1.88
C ARG A 126 5.98 6.82 -2.46
N ASP A 127 6.83 5.98 -3.03
CA ASP A 127 8.11 6.41 -3.59
C ASP A 127 7.99 6.70 -5.08
N PHE A 128 7.31 5.81 -5.82
CA PHE A 128 7.29 5.75 -7.28
C PHE A 128 5.86 5.77 -7.86
N PRO A 129 5.06 6.83 -7.64
CA PRO A 129 3.74 6.96 -8.24
C PRO A 129 3.84 7.17 -9.76
N CYS A 130 2.77 6.80 -10.47
CA CYS A 130 2.68 7.05 -11.90
C CYS A 130 2.34 8.53 -12.16
N ALA A 131 3.15 9.23 -12.96
CA ALA A 131 2.87 10.61 -13.34
C ALA A 131 1.87 10.78 -14.50
N LEU A 132 1.31 9.68 -15.03
CA LEU A 132 0.42 9.67 -16.20
C LEU A 132 1.01 10.42 -17.41
N CYS A 133 2.31 10.23 -17.69
CA CYS A 133 2.95 10.80 -18.89
C CYS A 133 2.45 10.16 -20.21
N MET A 134 1.84 8.98 -20.11
CA MET A 134 1.29 8.20 -21.23
C MET A 134 2.32 7.71 -22.25
N GLU A 135 3.60 7.59 -21.86
CA GLU A 135 4.65 7.07 -22.74
C GLU A 135 4.69 5.54 -22.81
N CYS A 136 4.42 4.84 -21.71
CA CYS A 136 4.45 3.38 -21.71
C CYS A 136 3.39 2.72 -22.63
N PRO A 137 2.14 3.23 -22.78
CA PRO A 137 1.18 2.63 -23.70
C PRO A 137 1.48 2.98 -25.16
N ARG A 138 2.17 4.11 -25.42
CA ARG A 138 2.59 4.51 -26.77
C ARG A 138 3.64 3.57 -27.37
N HIS A 139 4.50 3.00 -26.53
CA HIS A 139 5.62 2.14 -26.93
C HIS A 139 5.35 0.64 -26.76
N CYS A 140 4.14 0.23 -26.38
CA CYS A 140 3.82 -1.19 -26.19
C CYS A 140 3.68 -1.89 -27.56
N PRO A 141 4.57 -2.84 -27.93
CA PRO A 141 4.55 -3.43 -29.28
C PRO A 141 3.38 -4.39 -29.51
N THR A 142 2.86 -5.01 -28.45
CA THR A 142 1.79 -6.01 -28.56
C THR A 142 0.39 -5.43 -28.31
N GLY A 143 0.30 -4.16 -27.92
CA GLY A 143 -0.95 -3.55 -27.48
C GLY A 143 -1.50 -4.16 -26.19
N ALA A 144 -0.69 -4.81 -25.36
CA ALA A 144 -1.09 -5.17 -23.99
C ALA A 144 -1.44 -3.91 -23.17
N LEU A 145 -0.71 -2.81 -23.42
CA LEU A 145 -1.08 -1.46 -23.00
C LEU A 145 -1.64 -0.70 -24.22
N GLN A 146 -2.90 -0.28 -24.13
CA GLN A 146 -3.61 0.47 -25.15
C GLN A 146 -3.35 1.97 -25.01
N LYS A 147 -3.25 2.67 -26.14
CA LYS A 147 -3.26 4.14 -26.16
C LYS A 147 -4.61 4.61 -25.63
N VAL A 148 -4.57 5.44 -24.60
CA VAL A 148 -5.76 5.93 -23.89
C VAL A 148 -5.49 7.35 -23.43
N GLU A 149 -6.52 8.18 -23.37
CA GLU A 149 -6.45 9.52 -22.77
C GLU A 149 -6.32 9.41 -21.25
N LYS A 150 -5.69 10.41 -20.61
CA LYS A 150 -5.41 10.37 -19.16
C LYS A 150 -6.67 10.15 -18.33
N GLU A 151 -7.76 10.82 -18.70
CA GLU A 151 -9.10 10.77 -18.10
C GLU A 151 -9.73 9.38 -18.17
N LYS A 152 -9.38 8.58 -19.18
CA LYS A 152 -9.98 7.26 -19.44
C LYS A 152 -9.14 6.11 -18.87
N VAL A 153 -8.00 6.42 -18.23
CA VAL A 153 -7.14 5.43 -17.58
C VAL A 153 -7.88 4.79 -16.39
N LYS A 154 -7.75 3.47 -16.26
CA LYS A 154 -8.38 2.69 -15.18
C LYS A 154 -7.36 1.76 -14.51
N MET A 155 -6.37 2.32 -13.84
CA MET A 155 -5.34 1.52 -13.13
C MET A 155 -5.86 1.03 -11.78
N GLY A 156 -6.62 1.87 -11.09
CA GLY A 156 -7.19 1.62 -9.78
C GLY A 156 -7.99 2.82 -9.31
N ILE A 157 -8.33 2.84 -8.04
CA ILE A 157 -9.03 3.95 -7.38
C ILE A 157 -8.39 4.27 -6.05
N ALA A 158 -8.28 5.55 -5.74
CA ALA A 158 -7.76 6.02 -4.47
C ALA A 158 -8.85 6.02 -3.40
N LEU A 159 -8.52 5.53 -2.22
CA LEU A 159 -9.36 5.56 -1.03
C LEU A 159 -8.64 6.31 0.08
N ILE A 160 -9.41 7.16 0.77
CA ILE A 160 -8.94 7.90 1.94
C ILE A 160 -9.27 7.07 3.17
N ASP A 161 -8.30 6.85 4.03
CA ASP A 161 -8.51 6.40 5.39
C ASP A 161 -8.95 7.60 6.25
N PHE A 162 -10.22 7.59 6.67
CA PHE A 162 -10.81 8.70 7.41
C PHE A 162 -10.28 8.82 8.84
N ASN A 163 -9.72 7.76 9.42
CA ASN A 163 -9.15 7.79 10.77
C ASN A 163 -7.73 8.36 10.80
N LEU A 164 -7.09 8.43 9.63
CA LEU A 164 -5.71 8.92 9.50
C LEU A 164 -5.59 10.21 8.68
N CYS A 165 -6.58 10.53 7.85
CA CYS A 165 -6.53 11.73 7.01
C CYS A 165 -6.59 13.01 7.84
N PHE A 166 -5.60 13.89 7.70
CA PHE A 166 -5.61 15.19 8.38
C PHE A 166 -6.82 16.05 8.03
N GLY A 167 -7.31 16.02 6.79
CA GLY A 167 -8.52 16.76 6.41
C GLY A 167 -9.82 16.25 7.06
N TRP A 168 -9.78 15.06 7.68
CA TRP A 168 -10.89 14.51 8.44
C TRP A 168 -10.70 14.62 9.96
N ASN A 169 -9.44 14.70 10.42
CA ASN A 169 -9.03 14.68 11.84
C ASN A 169 -8.35 15.96 12.32
N GLY A 170 -8.46 17.04 11.56
CA GLY A 170 -7.80 18.31 11.85
C GLY A 170 -8.20 19.35 10.82
N ASP A 171 -7.40 20.39 10.71
CA ASP A 171 -7.67 21.51 9.80
C ASP A 171 -7.49 21.14 8.31
N VAL A 172 -7.77 22.13 7.47
CA VAL A 172 -7.77 22.04 6.01
C VAL A 172 -6.45 21.46 5.46
N CYS A 173 -6.53 20.23 4.94
CA CYS A 173 -5.44 19.57 4.22
C CYS A 173 -5.80 19.38 2.73
N LEU A 174 -5.03 19.98 1.84
CA LEU A 174 -5.28 19.97 0.38
C LEU A 174 -4.21 19.22 -0.43
N SER A 175 -3.24 18.58 0.21
CA SER A 175 -2.05 18.02 -0.45
C SER A 175 -2.38 17.04 -1.57
N CYS A 176 -3.32 16.12 -1.34
CA CYS A 176 -3.73 15.13 -2.34
C CYS A 176 -4.43 15.76 -3.54
N SER A 177 -5.31 16.74 -3.31
CA SER A 177 -6.04 17.44 -4.38
C SER A 177 -5.12 18.30 -5.25
N LYS A 178 -4.14 18.99 -4.64
CA LYS A 178 -3.13 19.78 -5.35
C LYS A 178 -2.18 18.91 -6.17
N ALA A 179 -1.86 17.72 -5.68
CA ALA A 179 -1.03 16.76 -6.39
C ALA A 179 -1.76 16.03 -7.53
N CYS A 180 -3.10 16.07 -7.57
CA CYS A 180 -3.88 15.31 -8.54
C CYS A 180 -3.83 15.96 -9.93
N PRO A 181 -3.38 15.24 -10.98
CA PRO A 181 -3.36 15.78 -12.34
C PRO A 181 -4.77 15.97 -12.92
N MET A 182 -5.79 15.36 -12.32
CA MET A 182 -7.19 15.52 -12.70
C MET A 182 -7.92 16.63 -11.92
N GLY A 183 -7.29 17.14 -10.84
CA GLY A 183 -7.82 18.18 -9.98
C GLY A 183 -9.27 17.95 -9.53
N ALA A 184 -10.10 18.98 -9.72
CA ALA A 184 -11.50 19.03 -9.29
C ALA A 184 -12.42 17.97 -9.93
N LYS A 185 -12.01 17.30 -11.02
CA LYS A 185 -12.82 16.21 -11.60
C LYS A 185 -12.88 14.99 -10.67
N VAL A 186 -11.86 14.81 -9.83
CA VAL A 186 -11.67 13.63 -8.97
C VAL A 186 -11.94 13.93 -7.50
N PHE A 187 -11.79 15.19 -7.09
CA PHE A 187 -11.94 15.60 -5.70
C PHE A 187 -13.24 16.35 -5.48
N ASP A 188 -14.06 15.81 -4.59
CA ASP A 188 -15.20 16.51 -4.02
C ASP A 188 -14.84 16.96 -2.60
N PHE A 189 -15.29 18.16 -2.22
CA PHE A 189 -15.07 18.71 -0.89
C PHE A 189 -16.40 18.93 -0.18
N TYR A 190 -16.47 18.41 1.04
CA TYR A 190 -17.60 18.61 1.94
C TYR A 190 -17.19 19.64 2.98
N HIS A 191 -17.97 20.70 3.09
CA HIS A 191 -17.69 21.80 4.00
C HIS A 191 -18.51 21.62 5.28
N GLY A 192 -17.85 21.76 6.42
CA GLY A 192 -18.49 21.78 7.73
C GLY A 192 -17.70 22.63 8.71
N GLU A 193 -18.08 22.58 9.98
CA GLU A 193 -17.37 23.30 11.06
C GLU A 193 -15.93 22.81 11.25
N TRP A 194 -15.65 21.58 10.80
CA TRP A 194 -14.32 20.96 10.80
C TRP A 194 -13.47 21.30 9.56
N GLY A 195 -13.87 22.32 8.79
CA GLY A 195 -13.19 22.74 7.57
C GLY A 195 -13.62 21.92 6.35
N ASN A 196 -12.65 21.66 5.46
CA ASN A 196 -12.90 21.04 4.14
C ASN A 196 -12.51 19.57 4.16
N GLN A 197 -13.49 18.68 4.13
CA GLN A 197 -13.28 17.23 4.10
C GLN A 197 -13.16 16.73 2.65
N PRO A 198 -12.01 16.17 2.25
CA PRO A 198 -11.83 15.66 0.91
C PRO A 198 -12.51 14.29 0.74
N TYR A 199 -13.12 14.08 -0.42
CA TYR A 199 -13.58 12.80 -0.94
C TYR A 199 -13.02 12.58 -2.34
N ILE A 200 -12.60 11.35 -2.63
CA ILE A 200 -12.10 10.97 -3.96
C ILE A 200 -13.17 10.14 -4.66
N ASN A 201 -13.69 10.65 -5.77
CA ASN A 201 -14.75 9.98 -6.52
C ASN A 201 -14.21 8.97 -7.56
N GLU A 202 -15.15 8.32 -8.26
CA GLU A 202 -14.86 7.25 -9.22
C GLU A 202 -14.20 7.70 -10.53
N ASN A 203 -14.05 9.02 -10.75
CA ASN A 203 -13.22 9.52 -11.87
C ASN A 203 -11.72 9.34 -11.59
N CYS A 204 -11.35 8.92 -10.37
CA CYS A 204 -9.97 8.60 -10.03
C CYS A 204 -9.43 7.50 -10.93
N VAL A 205 -8.24 7.75 -11.50
CA VAL A 205 -7.59 6.82 -12.43
C VAL A 205 -6.56 5.89 -11.77
N GLY A 206 -6.28 6.11 -10.47
CA GLY A 206 -5.40 5.24 -9.68
C GLY A 206 -3.89 5.48 -9.88
N CYS A 207 -3.47 6.71 -10.19
CA CYS A 207 -2.05 7.02 -10.48
C CYS A 207 -1.13 7.02 -9.24
N GLY A 208 -1.69 7.23 -8.05
CA GLY A 208 -0.94 7.18 -6.79
C GLY A 208 -0.24 8.47 -6.35
N LEU A 209 -0.33 9.57 -7.10
CA LEU A 209 0.30 10.85 -6.69
C LEU A 209 -0.20 11.33 -5.32
N CYS A 210 -1.49 11.16 -5.03
CA CYS A 210 -2.06 11.46 -3.71
C CYS A 210 -1.45 10.63 -2.56
N VAL A 211 -0.91 9.43 -2.85
CA VAL A 211 -0.23 8.58 -1.87
C VAL A 211 1.14 9.18 -1.53
N LYS A 212 1.94 9.52 -2.55
CA LYS A 212 3.27 10.13 -2.37
C LYS A 212 3.22 11.48 -1.68
N TYR A 213 2.27 12.33 -2.07
CA TYR A 213 2.18 13.70 -1.55
C TYR A 213 1.36 13.81 -0.26
N CYS A 214 0.90 12.68 0.30
CA CYS A 214 0.28 12.70 1.62
C CYS A 214 1.35 13.03 2.68
N PRO A 215 1.16 14.09 3.50
CA PRO A 215 2.14 14.47 4.51
C PRO A 215 2.18 13.52 5.71
N LEU A 216 1.20 12.61 5.84
CA LEU A 216 1.20 11.60 6.90
C LEU A 216 2.29 10.56 6.63
N GLY A 217 3.05 10.22 7.66
CA GLY A 217 4.01 9.11 7.62
C GLY A 217 3.34 7.80 7.20
N GLY A 218 3.65 7.33 5.98
CA GLY A 218 3.06 6.13 5.39
C GLY A 218 1.73 6.31 4.63
N SER A 219 1.29 7.55 4.40
CA SER A 219 0.08 7.96 3.66
C SER A 219 -1.26 7.56 4.30
N ALA A 220 -2.22 8.50 4.30
CA ALA A 220 -3.64 8.24 4.61
C ALA A 220 -4.44 7.83 3.37
N VAL A 221 -3.79 7.74 2.20
CA VAL A 221 -4.42 7.37 0.93
C VAL A 221 -3.82 6.07 0.42
N LYS A 222 -4.67 5.18 -0.09
CA LYS A 222 -4.31 3.89 -0.69
C LYS A 222 -4.90 3.80 -2.08
N ILE A 223 -4.19 3.15 -3.01
CA ILE A 223 -4.78 2.76 -4.31
C ILE A 223 -5.16 1.28 -4.25
N VAL A 224 -6.38 0.97 -4.65
CA VAL A 224 -6.89 -0.39 -4.80
C VAL A 224 -7.27 -0.68 -6.25
N THR A 225 -7.27 -1.95 -6.64
CA THR A 225 -7.81 -2.35 -7.95
C THR A 225 -9.33 -2.10 -8.00
N LYS A 226 -9.89 -1.91 -9.19
CA LYS A 226 -11.34 -1.76 -9.36
C LYS A 226 -12.13 -2.94 -8.77
N LYS A 227 -11.63 -4.17 -8.94
CA LYS A 227 -12.25 -5.38 -8.37
C LYS A 227 -12.29 -5.37 -6.84
N GLN A 228 -11.25 -4.84 -6.20
CA GLN A 228 -11.25 -4.69 -4.74
C GLN A 228 -12.21 -3.59 -4.32
N TYR A 229 -12.18 -2.45 -5.00
CA TYR A 229 -13.10 -1.37 -4.73
C TYR A 229 -14.56 -1.80 -4.79
N GLU A 230 -14.96 -2.56 -5.80
CA GLU A 230 -16.33 -3.10 -5.91
C GLU A 230 -16.75 -3.92 -4.69
N LYS A 231 -15.82 -4.61 -4.02
CA LYS A 231 -16.10 -5.38 -2.79
C LYS A 231 -16.27 -4.49 -1.56
N ILE A 232 -15.49 -3.42 -1.46
CA ILE A 232 -15.44 -2.56 -0.25
C ILE A 232 -16.22 -1.24 -0.41
N LYS A 233 -16.76 -0.97 -1.60
CA LYS A 233 -17.43 0.29 -1.93
C LYS A 233 -18.58 0.59 -0.97
N VAL A 234 -19.44 -0.39 -0.70
CA VAL A 234 -20.61 -0.22 0.17
C VAL A 234 -20.22 0.14 1.60
N PRO A 235 -19.39 -0.65 2.32
CA PRO A 235 -18.97 -0.28 3.67
C PRO A 235 -18.19 1.04 3.70
N TYR A 236 -17.33 1.29 2.72
CA TYR A 236 -16.60 2.57 2.60
C TYR A 236 -17.52 3.78 2.48
N LEU A 237 -18.56 3.69 1.64
CA LEU A 237 -19.54 4.78 1.48
C LEU A 237 -20.41 4.97 2.72
N ASN A 238 -20.71 3.89 3.45
CA ASN A 238 -21.46 3.98 4.70
C ASN A 238 -20.63 4.67 5.80
N GLU A 239 -19.36 4.32 5.94
CA GLU A 239 -18.42 5.01 6.84
C GLU A 239 -18.31 6.50 6.50
N PHE A 240 -18.09 6.81 5.22
CA PHE A 240 -18.04 8.19 4.73
C PHE A 240 -19.31 8.98 5.06
N LYS A 241 -20.49 8.42 4.78
CA LYS A 241 -21.78 9.07 5.09
C LYS A 241 -21.98 9.23 6.59
N GLY A 242 -21.61 8.22 7.38
CA GLY A 242 -21.69 8.27 8.85
C GLY A 242 -20.89 9.43 9.42
N LEU A 243 -19.67 9.65 8.91
CA LEU A 243 -18.83 10.78 9.31
C LEU A 243 -19.41 12.14 8.91
N LEU A 244 -20.10 12.23 7.76
CA LEU A 244 -20.76 13.47 7.34
C LEU A 244 -22.00 13.81 8.19
N THR A 245 -22.70 12.80 8.70
CA THR A 245 -23.91 12.97 9.51
C THR A 245 -23.65 12.98 11.01
N MET A 246 -22.40 12.76 11.43
CA MET A 246 -21.98 12.71 12.83
C MET A 246 -22.15 14.08 13.49
N SER A 247 -22.60 14.10 14.75
CA SER A 247 -22.64 15.35 15.51
C SER A 247 -21.23 15.86 15.81
N ASN A 248 -21.10 17.17 16.05
CA ASN A 248 -19.80 17.77 16.36
C ASN A 248 -19.17 17.22 17.63
N GLU A 249 -19.97 16.92 18.65
CA GLU A 249 -19.49 16.36 19.92
C GLU A 249 -18.97 14.93 19.74
N GLU A 250 -19.70 14.07 19.02
CA GLU A 250 -19.24 12.73 18.67
C GLU A 250 -17.95 12.79 17.85
N ARG A 251 -17.91 13.67 16.84
CA ARG A 251 -16.74 13.84 16.00
C ARG A 251 -15.53 14.32 16.79
N TYR A 252 -15.72 15.23 17.74
CA TYR A 252 -14.66 15.68 18.64
C TYR A 252 -14.06 14.52 19.44
N ASN A 253 -14.91 13.68 20.02
CA ASN A 253 -14.47 12.53 20.80
C ASN A 253 -13.72 11.50 19.95
N VAL A 254 -14.18 11.24 18.71
CA VAL A 254 -13.48 10.34 17.79
C VAL A 254 -12.12 10.93 17.37
N VAL A 255 -12.07 12.19 16.96
CA VAL A 255 -10.86 12.83 16.46
C VAL A 255 -9.80 12.94 17.57
N TYR A 256 -10.13 13.54 18.70
CA TYR A 256 -9.15 13.81 19.76
C TYR A 256 -8.93 12.62 20.70
N GLY A 257 -9.96 11.77 20.89
CA GLY A 257 -9.87 10.61 21.77
C GLY A 257 -9.26 9.37 21.11
N GLN A 258 -9.47 9.18 19.80
CA GLN A 258 -9.07 7.95 19.10
C GLN A 258 -8.07 8.20 17.98
N ASN A 259 -8.37 9.11 17.05
CA ASN A 259 -7.62 9.21 15.79
C ASN A 259 -6.31 9.98 15.94
N LEU A 260 -6.32 11.15 16.59
CA LEU A 260 -5.14 12.00 16.74
C LEU A 260 -3.97 11.30 17.47
N PRO A 261 -4.19 10.55 18.57
CA PRO A 261 -3.14 9.74 19.19
C PRO A 261 -2.48 8.75 18.23
N GLN A 262 -3.27 8.08 17.39
CA GLN A 262 -2.76 7.12 16.39
C GLN A 262 -1.94 7.81 15.30
N ILE A 263 -2.43 8.96 14.82
CA ILE A 263 -1.74 9.78 13.83
C ILE A 263 -0.37 10.25 14.36
N MET A 264 -0.32 10.75 15.59
CA MET A 264 0.92 11.21 16.23
C MET A 264 1.90 10.07 16.51
N ALA A 265 1.41 8.90 16.93
CA ALA A 265 2.23 7.70 17.11
C ALA A 265 2.91 7.31 15.78
N ARG A 266 2.17 7.36 14.68
CA ARG A 266 2.66 7.02 13.34
C ARG A 266 3.72 8.01 12.82
N GLY A 267 3.54 9.31 13.04
CA GLY A 267 4.54 10.32 12.68
C GLY A 267 5.92 10.06 13.32
N ARG A 268 5.93 9.69 14.61
CA ARG A 268 7.15 9.35 15.35
C ARG A 268 7.85 8.10 14.81
N LEU A 269 7.10 7.12 14.31
CA LEU A 269 7.67 5.91 13.71
C LEU A 269 8.38 6.22 12.39
N VAL A 270 7.76 7.02 11.52
CA VAL A 270 8.35 7.38 10.23
C VAL A 270 9.61 8.23 10.40
N GLU A 271 9.62 9.19 11.32
CA GLU A 271 10.85 9.95 11.61
C GLU A 271 12.02 9.07 12.08
N ARG A 272 11.73 7.95 12.76
CA ARG A 272 12.77 6.97 13.17
C ARG A 272 13.26 6.11 12.01
N GLU A 273 12.39 5.75 11.07
CA GLU A 273 12.76 4.93 9.90
C GLU A 273 13.61 5.69 8.87
N TYR A 274 13.46 7.03 8.79
CA TYR A 274 14.17 7.89 7.84
C TYR A 274 15.41 8.61 8.41
N ARG A 275 15.72 8.44 9.71
CA ARG A 275 16.97 8.89 10.34
C ARG A 275 18.02 7.79 10.32
#